data_AF-A2U2A3-F1
#
_entry.id   AF-A2U2A3-F1
#
_cell.length_a   1.000
_cell.length_b   1.000
_cell.length_c   1.000
_cell.angle_alpha   90.00
_cell.angle_beta   90.00
_cell.angle_gamma   90.00
#
_symmetry.space_group_name_H-M   'P 1'
#
loop_
_entity.id
_entity.type
_entity.pdbx_description
1 polymer ?
#
loop_
_entity_poly.entity_id
_entity_poly.type
_entity_poly.pdbx_seq_one_letter_code
_entity_poly.pdbx_strand_id
1 'polypeptide(L)'
;MKLKIHLLLFIALPLLSFTAHKYYLSLTQINYKSEAKAVQIIINVFMDDIELALNKDFDIDLQLTTKRELKNNDVYFEKYLKDKLALKVDGKEKNFNYLGKEYDGDLVFFYLEIENINKVNSIDVSNKILIEHFPKQQNLIKSKVGKKNKSVLLTKDESSTLLEY
;
A
#
# COMPACT_ATOMS: atom_id res chain seq x y z
N MET A 1 17.88 -53.84 -3.37
CA MET A 1 17.40 -52.82 -2.41
C MET A 1 18.06 -51.44 -2.54
N LYS A 2 19.35 -51.32 -2.88
CA LYS A 2 20.07 -50.03 -2.92
C LYS A 2 19.62 -49.05 -4.04
N LEU A 3 19.18 -49.55 -5.19
CA LEU A 3 18.75 -48.71 -6.33
C LEU A 3 17.47 -47.91 -6.08
N LYS A 4 16.55 -48.40 -5.23
CA LYS A 4 15.29 -47.71 -4.89
C LYS A 4 15.51 -46.48 -4.00
N ILE A 5 16.57 -46.46 -3.18
CA ILE A 5 16.90 -45.35 -2.27
C ILE A 5 17.46 -44.15 -3.04
N HIS A 6 18.31 -44.40 -4.05
CA HIS A 6 18.85 -43.33 -4.89
C HIS A 6 17.78 -42.68 -5.77
N LEU A 7 16.80 -43.45 -6.25
CA LEU A 7 15.65 -42.92 -6.99
C LEU A 7 14.77 -42.02 -6.10
N LEU A 8 14.60 -42.38 -4.83
CA LEU A 8 13.85 -41.59 -3.84
C LEU A 8 14.54 -40.26 -3.49
N LEU A 9 15.88 -40.26 -3.40
CA LEU A 9 16.69 -39.06 -3.20
C LEU A 9 16.65 -38.11 -4.41
N PHE A 10 16.60 -38.65 -5.63
CA PHE A 10 16.52 -37.86 -6.86
C PHE A 10 15.15 -37.18 -7.05
N ILE A 11 14.08 -37.78 -6.52
CA ILE A 11 12.72 -37.21 -6.54
C ILE A 11 12.50 -36.21 -5.40
N ALA A 12 13.18 -36.38 -4.26
CA ALA A 12 13.02 -35.49 -3.10
C ALA A 12 13.73 -34.12 -3.25
N LEU A 13 14.81 -34.05 -4.04
CA LEU A 13 15.61 -32.83 -4.19
C LEU A 13 14.86 -31.63 -4.84
N PRO A 14 14.01 -31.79 -5.88
CA PRO A 14 13.27 -30.66 -6.46
C PRO A 14 12.15 -30.12 -5.57
N LEU A 15 11.75 -30.81 -4.50
CA LEU A 15 10.70 -30.35 -3.58
C LEU A 15 11.18 -29.28 -2.58
N LEU A 16 12.48 -29.03 -2.49
CA LEU A 16 13.06 -28.03 -1.58
C LEU A 16 13.19 -26.63 -2.22
N SER A 17 12.77 -26.45 -3.48
CA SER A 17 12.96 -25.19 -4.21
C SER A 17 11.79 -24.19 -4.10
N PHE A 18 10.81 -24.42 -3.23
CA PHE A 18 9.74 -23.45 -3.00
C PHE A 18 10.19 -22.37 -2.03
N THR A 19 10.86 -21.34 -2.55
CA THR A 19 10.97 -20.06 -1.85
C THR A 19 9.64 -19.33 -2.01
N ALA A 20 8.92 -19.12 -0.91
CA ALA A 20 7.79 -18.20 -0.89
C ALA A 20 8.34 -16.79 -1.14
N HIS A 21 8.28 -16.31 -2.38
CA HIS A 21 8.62 -14.93 -2.68
C HIS A 21 7.50 -14.05 -2.10
N LYS A 22 7.77 -13.39 -0.96
CA LYS A 22 6.87 -12.34 -0.45
C LYS A 22 6.70 -11.28 -1.54
N TYR A 23 5.44 -11.02 -1.89
CA TYR A 23 5.07 -10.09 -2.93
C TYR A 23 4.98 -8.68 -2.34
N TYR A 24 6.03 -7.88 -2.50
CA TYR A 24 6.12 -6.52 -1.96
C TYR A 24 5.36 -5.53 -2.85
N LEU A 25 4.02 -5.60 -2.82
CA LEU A 25 3.13 -4.71 -3.57
C LEU A 25 2.12 -4.05 -2.63
N SER A 26 1.91 -2.75 -2.81
CA SER A 26 0.70 -2.06 -2.33
C SER A 26 -0.16 -1.61 -3.51
N LEU A 27 -1.46 -1.46 -3.28
CA LEU A 27 -2.37 -0.85 -4.25
C LEU A 27 -2.98 0.41 -3.64
N THR A 28 -2.84 1.52 -4.35
CA THR A 28 -3.51 2.79 -4.05
C THR A 28 -4.50 3.10 -5.16
N GLN A 29 -5.78 3.11 -4.83
CA GLN A 29 -6.87 3.46 -5.74
C GLN A 29 -7.32 4.89 -5.47
N ILE A 30 -7.30 5.75 -6.48
CA ILE A 30 -7.67 7.16 -6.39
C ILE A 30 -8.88 7.39 -7.29
N ASN A 31 -9.99 7.84 -6.73
CA ASN A 31 -11.24 8.02 -7.46
C ASN A 31 -11.81 9.42 -7.22
N TYR A 32 -11.95 10.19 -8.30
CA TYR A 32 -12.66 11.46 -8.22
C TYR A 32 -14.17 11.23 -8.29
N LYS A 33 -14.89 11.69 -7.26
CA LYS A 33 -16.35 11.67 -7.17
C LYS A 33 -16.89 13.08 -7.36
N SER A 34 -17.44 13.36 -8.54
CA SER A 34 -18.03 14.66 -8.87
C SER A 34 -19.18 15.04 -7.95
N GLU A 35 -20.03 14.07 -7.59
CA GLU A 35 -21.23 14.29 -6.77
C GLU A 35 -20.85 14.68 -5.33
N ALA A 36 -19.77 14.08 -4.83
CA ALA A 36 -19.23 14.36 -3.50
C ALA A 36 -18.22 15.52 -3.48
N LYS A 37 -17.82 16.04 -4.65
CA LYS A 37 -16.73 17.02 -4.81
C LYS A 37 -15.47 16.61 -4.04
N ALA A 38 -15.10 15.34 -4.17
CA ALA A 38 -14.04 14.73 -3.38
C ALA A 38 -13.17 13.78 -4.20
N VAL A 39 -11.90 13.67 -3.81
CA VAL A 39 -11.01 12.60 -4.26
C VAL A 39 -10.93 11.57 -3.14
N GLN A 40 -11.42 10.37 -3.42
CA GLN A 40 -11.43 9.24 -2.48
C GLN A 40 -10.25 8.33 -2.77
N ILE A 41 -9.54 7.94 -1.72
CA ILE A 41 -8.32 7.15 -1.82
C ILE A 41 -8.47 5.91 -0.95
N ILE A 42 -8.24 4.74 -1.55
CA ILE A 42 -8.21 3.46 -0.84
C ILE A 42 -6.81 2.88 -1.02
N ILE A 43 -6.16 2.54 0.08
CA ILE A 43 -4.84 1.92 0.07
C ILE A 43 -4.97 0.55 0.70
N ASN A 44 -4.40 -0.48 0.09
CA ASN A 44 -4.22 -1.78 0.75
C ASN A 44 -2.75 -2.19 0.75
N VAL A 45 -2.33 -2.73 1.89
CA VAL A 45 -0.98 -3.20 2.19
C VAL A 45 -1.07 -4.48 3.01
N PHE A 46 -0.03 -5.31 2.95
CA PHE A 46 0.09 -6.47 3.83
C PHE A 46 0.26 -6.03 5.29
N MET A 47 -0.51 -6.67 6.17
CA MET A 47 -0.59 -6.34 7.58
C MET A 47 0.75 -6.52 8.30
N ASP A 48 1.44 -7.64 8.06
CA ASP A 48 2.77 -7.90 8.63
C ASP A 48 3.79 -6.82 8.24
N ASP A 49 3.73 -6.36 6.99
CA ASP A 49 4.71 -5.41 6.45
C ASP A 49 4.47 -4.00 7.01
N ILE A 50 3.20 -3.58 7.11
CA ILE A 50 2.85 -2.28 7.71
C ILE A 50 3.08 -2.29 9.23
N GLU A 51 2.79 -3.39 9.92
CA GLU A 51 3.14 -3.57 11.34
C GLU A 51 4.65 -3.43 11.57
N LEU A 52 5.46 -4.13 10.78
CA LEU A 52 6.91 -4.06 10.87
C LEU A 52 7.42 -2.62 10.64
N ALA A 53 6.89 -1.94 9.62
CA ALA A 53 7.28 -0.57 9.31
C ALA A 53 6.95 0.38 10.46
N LEU A 54 5.72 0.35 10.97
CA LEU A 54 5.29 1.27 12.04
C LEU A 54 5.98 0.98 13.37
N ASN A 55 6.15 -0.30 13.73
CA ASN A 55 6.88 -0.68 14.95
C ASN A 55 8.31 -0.13 14.94
N LYS A 56 8.99 -0.18 13.78
CA LYS A 56 10.34 0.38 13.62
C LYS A 56 10.36 1.90 13.57
N ASP A 57 9.44 2.53 12.85
CA ASP A 57 9.44 3.98 12.64
C ASP A 57 9.07 4.75 13.92
N PHE A 58 8.26 4.15 14.80
CA PHE A 58 7.77 4.79 16.01
C PHE A 58 8.26 4.16 17.33
N ASP A 59 9.07 3.11 17.26
CA ASP A 59 9.54 2.33 18.43
C ASP A 59 8.37 1.85 19.31
N ILE A 60 7.39 1.19 18.67
CA ILE A 60 6.16 0.68 19.28
C ILE A 60 5.97 -0.81 19.00
N ASP A 61 4.96 -1.41 19.63
CA ASP A 61 4.54 -2.80 19.38
C ASP A 61 3.02 -2.84 19.12
N LEU A 62 2.64 -2.82 17.83
CA LEU A 62 1.25 -2.73 17.40
C LEU A 62 0.44 -3.99 17.68
N GLN A 63 0.98 -5.18 17.43
CA GLN A 63 0.31 -6.48 17.56
C GLN A 63 -1.09 -6.53 16.93
N LEU A 64 -1.20 -6.08 15.67
CA LEU A 64 -2.42 -5.96 14.89
C LEU A 64 -3.21 -7.28 14.89
N THR A 65 -4.54 -7.19 15.01
CA THR A 65 -5.49 -8.32 15.04
C THR A 65 -5.33 -9.30 16.20
N THR A 66 -4.48 -8.98 17.18
CA THR A 66 -4.32 -9.80 18.39
C THR A 66 -5.10 -9.21 19.57
N LYS A 67 -5.24 -10.00 20.65
CA LYS A 67 -5.80 -9.52 21.92
C LYS A 67 -4.97 -8.40 22.58
N ARG A 68 -3.74 -8.20 22.13
CA ARG A 68 -2.79 -7.20 22.64
C ARG A 68 -2.59 -6.04 21.68
N GLU A 69 -3.45 -5.90 20.66
CA GLU A 69 -3.36 -4.80 19.72
C GLU A 69 -3.32 -3.46 20.46
N LEU A 70 -2.36 -2.61 20.08
CA LEU A 70 -2.15 -1.31 20.69
C LEU A 70 -3.40 -0.44 20.52
N LYS A 71 -3.99 0.01 21.63
CA LYS A 71 -5.19 0.86 21.60
C LYS A 71 -4.88 2.22 20.97
N ASN A 72 -5.86 2.78 20.26
CA ASN A 72 -5.78 4.09 19.61
C ASN A 72 -4.60 4.21 18.63
N ASN A 73 -4.27 3.11 17.94
CA ASN A 73 -3.14 3.05 17.01
C ASN A 73 -3.33 3.84 15.70
N ASP A 74 -4.54 4.38 15.43
CA ASP A 74 -4.84 5.21 14.26
C ASP A 74 -3.91 6.41 14.11
N VAL A 75 -3.43 6.98 15.23
CA VAL A 75 -2.47 8.09 15.21
C VAL A 75 -1.17 7.73 14.46
N TYR A 76 -0.71 6.48 14.56
CA TYR A 76 0.52 6.02 13.91
C TYR A 76 0.28 5.77 12.42
N PHE A 77 -0.88 5.20 12.06
CA PHE A 77 -1.25 5.01 10.66
C PHE A 77 -1.42 6.35 9.95
N GLU A 78 -2.15 7.29 10.54
CA GLU A 78 -2.36 8.61 9.96
C GLU A 78 -1.03 9.36 9.80
N LYS A 79 -0.17 9.35 10.82
CA LYS A 79 1.15 9.98 10.75
C LYS A 79 2.02 9.34 9.66
N TYR A 80 2.08 8.01 9.62
CA TYR A 80 2.84 7.28 8.61
C TYR A 80 2.35 7.60 7.19
N LEU A 81 1.04 7.58 6.95
CA LEU A 81 0.48 7.86 5.63
C LEU A 81 0.76 9.31 5.20
N LYS A 82 0.66 10.29 6.11
CA LYS A 82 1.00 11.68 5.81
C LYS A 82 2.48 11.88 5.44
N ASP A 83 3.37 11.10 6.04
CA ASP A 83 4.81 11.15 5.73
C ASP A 83 5.17 10.43 4.42
N LYS A 84 4.45 9.35 4.08
CA LYS A 84 4.81 8.48 2.94
C LYS A 84 3.93 8.67 1.70
N LEU A 85 2.80 9.36 1.78
CA LEU A 85 1.90 9.64 0.66
C LEU A 85 1.64 11.15 0.55
N ALA A 86 1.91 11.72 -0.63
CA ALA A 86 1.59 13.11 -0.93
C ALA A 86 0.81 13.20 -2.24
N LEU A 87 -0.20 14.08 -2.28
CA LEU A 87 -1.02 14.33 -3.46
C LEU A 87 -1.06 15.82 -3.80
N LYS A 88 -1.01 16.11 -5.11
CA LYS A 88 -1.40 17.42 -5.64
C LYS A 88 -2.55 17.23 -6.61
N VAL A 89 -3.52 18.14 -6.56
CA VAL A 89 -4.63 18.21 -7.51
C VAL A 89 -4.52 19.52 -8.25
N ASP A 90 -4.42 19.46 -9.58
CA ASP A 90 -4.23 20.63 -10.44
C ASP A 90 -3.04 21.50 -9.97
N GLY A 91 -1.91 20.85 -9.68
CA GLY A 91 -0.65 21.47 -9.25
C GLY A 91 -0.65 22.02 -7.81
N LYS A 92 -1.75 21.94 -7.08
CA LYS A 92 -1.85 22.40 -5.68
C LYS A 92 -1.77 21.23 -4.72
N GLU A 93 -0.90 21.32 -3.73
CA GLU A 93 -0.81 20.34 -2.65
C GLU A 93 -2.12 20.25 -1.87
N LYS A 94 -2.51 19.02 -1.56
CA LYS A 94 -3.76 18.71 -0.88
C LYS A 94 -3.50 17.74 0.26
N ASN A 95 -3.87 18.16 1.46
CA ASN A 95 -3.96 17.27 2.61
C ASN A 95 -5.21 16.40 2.44
N PHE A 96 -5.08 15.14 2.81
CA PHE A 96 -6.20 14.21 2.93
C PHE A 96 -6.62 14.06 4.39
N ASN A 97 -7.89 13.74 4.58
CA ASN A 97 -8.48 13.31 5.84
C ASN A 97 -8.34 11.79 5.95
N TYR A 98 -7.86 11.29 7.09
CA TYR A 98 -7.90 9.86 7.40
C TYR A 98 -9.28 9.51 7.95
N LEU A 99 -10.00 8.63 7.25
CA LEU A 99 -11.37 8.23 7.63
C LEU A 99 -11.38 6.97 8.49
N GLY A 100 -10.38 6.10 8.34
CA GLY A 100 -10.25 4.88 9.12
C GLY A 100 -9.51 3.77 8.38
N LYS A 101 -9.52 2.59 9.01
CA LYS A 101 -8.93 1.36 8.50
C LYS A 101 -9.88 0.18 8.63
N GLU A 102 -9.64 -0.83 7.80
CA GLU A 102 -10.34 -2.12 7.84
C GLU A 102 -9.33 -3.25 7.64
N TYR A 103 -9.51 -4.35 8.38
CA TYR A 103 -8.72 -5.55 8.24
C TYR A 103 -9.50 -6.57 7.41
N ASP A 104 -8.90 -7.09 6.34
CA ASP A 104 -9.47 -8.16 5.51
C ASP A 104 -8.39 -9.17 5.15
N GLY A 105 -8.47 -10.36 5.77
CA GLY A 105 -7.43 -11.38 5.69
C GLY A 105 -6.08 -10.84 6.16
N ASP A 106 -5.07 -10.95 5.28
CA ASP A 106 -3.70 -10.50 5.55
C ASP A 106 -3.46 -9.04 5.14
N LEU A 107 -4.51 -8.30 4.78
CA LEU A 107 -4.44 -6.91 4.31
C LEU A 107 -5.05 -5.94 5.32
N VAL A 108 -4.45 -4.75 5.36
CA VAL A 108 -5.05 -3.56 5.97
C VAL A 108 -5.43 -2.59 4.87
N PHE A 109 -6.68 -2.16 4.89
CA PHE A 109 -7.22 -1.10 4.05
C PHE A 109 -7.20 0.21 4.80
N PHE A 110 -6.77 1.29 4.15
CA PHE A 110 -6.88 2.65 4.65
C PHE A 110 -7.79 3.47 3.74
N TYR A 111 -8.69 4.22 4.35
CA TYR A 111 -9.65 5.07 3.68
C TYR A 111 -9.29 6.53 3.90
N LEU A 112 -8.97 7.25 2.83
CA LEU A 112 -8.64 8.67 2.87
C LEU A 112 -9.54 9.46 1.93
N GLU A 113 -9.75 10.74 2.24
CA GLU A 113 -10.54 11.63 1.39
C GLU A 113 -9.94 13.03 1.32
N ILE A 114 -9.92 13.61 0.13
CA ILE A 114 -9.62 15.03 -0.10
C ILE A 114 -10.91 15.71 -0.53
N GLU A 115 -11.46 16.54 0.33
CA GLU A 115 -12.70 17.27 0.10
C GLU A 115 -12.48 18.55 -0.71
N ASN A 116 -13.60 19.18 -1.11
CA ASN A 116 -13.63 20.50 -1.76
C ASN A 116 -12.88 20.53 -3.12
N ILE A 117 -12.97 19.43 -3.87
CA ILE A 117 -12.43 19.28 -5.22
C ILE A 117 -13.58 19.37 -6.22
N ASN A 118 -13.69 20.49 -6.94
CA ASN A 118 -14.78 20.71 -7.91
C ASN A 118 -14.50 20.11 -9.30
N LYS A 119 -13.22 19.89 -9.62
CA LYS A 119 -12.74 19.31 -10.88
C LYS A 119 -11.35 18.75 -10.68
N VAL A 120 -10.95 17.84 -11.57
CA VAL A 120 -9.62 17.24 -11.61
C VAL A 120 -9.17 17.19 -13.05
N ASN A 121 -8.11 17.92 -13.40
CA ASN A 121 -7.44 17.84 -14.70
C ASN A 121 -6.13 17.05 -14.57
N SER A 122 -5.49 17.12 -13.40
CA SER A 122 -4.29 16.38 -13.09
C SER A 122 -4.22 15.97 -11.61
N ILE A 123 -3.59 14.83 -11.36
CA ILE A 123 -3.22 14.37 -10.02
C ILE A 123 -1.74 14.01 -10.03
N ASP A 124 -0.94 14.71 -9.24
CA ASP A 124 0.41 14.29 -8.89
C ASP A 124 0.33 13.39 -7.66
N VAL A 125 0.99 12.24 -7.73
CA VAL A 125 1.05 11.27 -6.62
C VAL A 125 2.51 10.99 -6.31
N SER A 126 2.92 11.17 -5.07
CA SER A 126 4.15 10.59 -4.53
C SER A 126 3.77 9.52 -3.51
N ASN A 127 4.20 8.29 -3.73
CA ASN A 127 3.89 7.16 -2.86
C ASN A 127 5.17 6.39 -2.50
N LYS A 128 5.58 6.53 -1.24
CA LYS A 128 6.76 5.91 -0.63
C LYS A 128 6.39 4.89 0.44
N ILE A 129 5.13 4.47 0.48
CA ILE A 129 4.63 3.47 1.44
C ILE A 129 5.50 2.22 1.33
N LEU A 130 5.99 1.75 2.49
CA LEU A 130 6.82 0.57 2.71
C LEU A 130 8.20 0.55 2.04
N ILE A 131 8.53 1.49 1.14
CA ILE A 131 9.78 1.50 0.36
C ILE A 131 11.04 1.50 1.26
N GLU A 132 10.98 2.17 2.41
CA GLU A 132 12.11 2.29 3.34
C GLU A 132 12.54 0.95 3.93
N HIS A 133 11.58 0.14 4.36
CA HIS A 133 11.84 -1.17 4.97
C HIS A 133 11.92 -2.31 3.95
N PHE A 134 11.36 -2.07 2.77
CA PHE A 134 11.27 -3.06 1.70
C PHE A 134 11.78 -2.46 0.38
N PRO A 135 13.10 -2.51 0.09
CA PRO A 135 13.68 -1.85 -1.09
C PRO A 135 13.14 -2.37 -2.44
N LYS A 136 12.56 -3.57 -2.47
CA LYS A 136 11.90 -4.17 -3.63
C LYS A 136 10.41 -3.86 -3.72
N GLN A 137 9.89 -3.03 -2.81
CA GLN A 137 8.50 -2.61 -2.77
C GLN A 137 8.11 -1.90 -4.07
N GLN A 138 6.94 -2.28 -4.56
CA GLN A 138 6.28 -1.62 -5.66
C GLN A 138 4.93 -1.08 -5.18
N ASN A 139 4.55 0.10 -5.63
CA ASN A 139 3.30 0.75 -5.25
C ASN A 139 2.47 0.99 -6.50
N LEU A 140 1.45 0.16 -6.73
CA LEU A 140 0.57 0.28 -7.88
C LEU A 140 -0.46 1.38 -7.62
N ILE A 141 -0.42 2.43 -8.42
CA ILE A 141 -1.42 3.49 -8.42
C ILE A 141 -2.44 3.18 -9.51
N LYS A 142 -3.71 3.10 -9.14
CA LYS A 142 -4.84 3.09 -10.08
C LYS A 142 -5.68 4.31 -9.84
N SER A 143 -6.00 5.05 -10.90
CA SER A 143 -6.81 6.24 -10.77
C SER A 143 -7.99 6.25 -11.74
N LYS A 144 -9.07 6.90 -11.31
CA LYS A 144 -10.28 7.09 -12.10
C LYS A 144 -10.82 8.51 -11.93
N VAL A 145 -10.98 9.21 -13.06
CA VAL A 145 -11.62 10.53 -13.14
C VAL A 145 -12.67 10.47 -14.25
N GLY A 146 -13.94 10.43 -13.85
CA GLY A 146 -15.06 10.18 -14.78
C GLY A 146 -14.90 8.83 -15.50
N LYS A 147 -14.73 8.87 -16.84
CA LYS A 147 -14.54 7.68 -17.69
C LYS A 147 -13.07 7.34 -17.93
N LYS A 148 -12.13 8.19 -17.51
CA LYS A 148 -10.70 8.03 -17.76
C LYS A 148 -10.07 7.25 -16.61
N ASN A 149 -9.36 6.17 -16.94
CA ASN A 149 -8.62 5.36 -15.97
C ASN A 149 -7.13 5.42 -16.32
N LYS A 150 -6.27 5.51 -15.30
CA LYS A 150 -4.81 5.40 -15.45
C LYS A 150 -4.25 4.41 -14.43
N SER A 151 -3.11 3.82 -14.76
CA SER A 151 -2.40 2.88 -13.89
C SER A 151 -0.90 3.10 -14.04
N VAL A 152 -0.19 3.22 -12.93
CA VAL A 152 1.28 3.39 -12.91
C VAL A 152 1.83 2.59 -11.74
N LEU A 153 2.92 1.86 -11.99
CA LEU A 153 3.65 1.15 -10.95
C LEU A 153 4.82 2.01 -10.50
N LEU A 154 4.83 2.41 -9.23
CA LEU A 154 5.90 3.19 -8.62
C LEU A 154 6.89 2.27 -7.91
N THR A 155 8.16 2.67 -7.89
CA THR A 155 9.25 1.94 -7.24
C THR A 155 10.08 2.89 -6.38
N LYS A 156 11.14 2.38 -5.74
CA LYS A 156 12.09 3.22 -5.00
C LYS A 156 12.71 4.32 -5.87
N ASP A 157 13.07 3.98 -7.11
CA ASP A 157 13.76 4.89 -8.03
C ASP A 157 12.77 5.88 -8.67
N GLU A 158 11.52 5.46 -8.88
CA GLU A 158 10.44 6.26 -9.44
C GLU A 158 9.24 6.28 -8.49
N SER A 159 9.34 7.06 -7.42
CA SER A 159 8.33 7.11 -6.34
C SER A 159 7.22 8.15 -6.54
N SER A 160 7.17 8.80 -7.71
CA SER A 160 6.16 9.79 -8.04
C SER A 160 5.74 9.77 -9.50
N THR A 161 4.51 10.16 -9.79
CA THR A 161 3.98 10.27 -11.16
C THR A 161 2.94 11.39 -11.28
N LEU A 162 2.82 11.96 -12.49
CA LEU A 162 1.79 12.91 -12.88
C LEU A 162 0.74 12.21 -13.76
N LEU A 163 -0.52 12.26 -13.34
CA LEU A 163 -1.65 11.66 -14.04
C LEU A 163 -2.58 12.74 -14.57
N GLU A 164 -2.54 13.01 -15.88
CA GLU A 164 -3.43 13.98 -16.53
C GLU A 164 -4.74 13.33 -17.03
N TYR A 165 -5.89 13.99 -17.00
CA TYR A 165 -7.16 13.40 -17.41
C TYR A 165 -7.76 14.08 -18.62
#